data_AF-A0A440V9U7-F1
#
_entry.id   AF-A0A440V9U7-F1
#
_cell.length_a   1.000
_cell.length_b   1.000
_cell.length_c   1.000
_cell.angle_alpha   90.00
_cell.angle_beta   90.00
_cell.angle_gamma   90.00
#
_symmetry.space_group_name_H-M   'P 1'
#
loop_
_entity.id
_entity.type
_entity.pdbx_description
1 polymer ?
#
loop_
_entity_poly.entity_id
_entity_poly.type
_entity_poly.pdbx_seq_one_letter_code
_entity_poly.pdbx_strand_id
1 'polypeptide(L)' 'MQKLQKETLIGISTQMASHSWSEAEINELVNPQLGIITGFQDLLNELEQLRKIDLGTIPPAMGVQGAIPND' A
#
# COMPACT_ATOMS: atom_id res chain seq x y z
N MET A 1 -6.35 -1.92 10.23
CA MET A 1 -5.06 -2.46 10.71
C MET A 1 -4.60 -1.74 11.97
N GLN A 2 -3.64 -2.31 12.71
CA GLN A 2 -2.94 -1.60 13.79
C GLN A 2 -2.13 -0.43 13.22
N LYS A 3 -1.82 0.56 14.07
CA LYS A 3 -1.02 1.72 13.66
C LYS A 3 0.40 1.27 13.28
N LEU A 4 0.87 1.72 12.12
CA LEU A 4 2.21 1.48 11.61
C LEU A 4 3.23 2.10 12.55
N GLN A 5 4.21 1.28 12.94
CA GLN A 5 5.35 1.70 13.76
C GLN A 5 6.59 1.84 12.89
N LYS A 6 7.47 2.76 13.28
CA LYS A 6 8.74 3.01 12.59
C LYS A 6 9.60 1.75 12.53
N GLU A 7 9.62 0.99 13.62
CA GLU A 7 10.33 -0.27 13.78
C GLU A 7 9.88 -1.30 12.74
N THR A 8 8.59 -1.30 12.39
CA THR A 8 8.04 -2.18 11.36
C THR A 8 8.60 -1.83 9.97
N LEU A 9 8.66 -0.55 9.61
CA LEU A 9 9.24 -0.13 8.33
C LEU A 9 10.75 -0.37 8.26
N ILE A 10 11.47 -0.17 9.38
CA ILE A 10 12.89 -0.50 9.47
C ILE A 10 13.10 -1.99 9.23
N GLY A 11 12.28 -2.84 9.86
CA GLY A 11 12.32 -4.29 9.66
C GLY A 11 12.08 -4.70 8.20
N ILE A 12 11.08 -4.10 7.53
CA ILE A 12 10.78 -4.35 6.12
C ILE A 12 11.93 -3.87 5.22
N SER A 13 12.46 -2.66 5.44
CA SER A 13 13.59 -2.14 4.66
C SER A 13 14.81 -3.04 4.79
N THR A 14 15.11 -3.52 6.01
CA THR A 14 16.26 -4.40 6.28
C THR A 14 16.12 -5.76 5.60
N GLN A 15 14.91 -6.32 5.55
CA GLN A 15 14.68 -7.70 5.11
C GLN A 15 14.25 -7.81 3.63
N MET A 16 13.64 -6.78 3.06
CA MET A 16 12.92 -6.86 1.79
C MET A 16 13.26 -5.76 0.79
N ALA A 17 13.86 -4.64 1.21
CA ALA A 17 14.17 -3.56 0.28
C ALA A 17 15.53 -3.79 -0.40
N SER A 18 15.54 -3.68 -1.73
CA SER A 18 16.78 -3.67 -2.52
C SER A 18 17.65 -2.44 -2.25
N HIS A 19 17.08 -1.41 -1.62
CA HIS A 19 17.74 -0.16 -1.24
C HIS A 19 17.38 0.23 0.19
N SER A 20 18.37 0.72 0.94
CA SER A 20 18.18 1.28 2.28
C SER A 20 17.39 2.58 2.20
N TRP A 21 16.42 2.76 3.09
CA TRP A 21 15.75 4.05 3.29
C TRP A 21 16.47 4.85 4.36
N SER A 22 16.57 6.15 4.16
CA SER A 22 17.07 7.06 5.20
C SER A 22 16.06 7.18 6.34
N GLU A 23 16.55 7.56 7.52
CA GLU A 23 15.68 7.74 8.69
C GLU A 23 14.63 8.84 8.46
N ALA A 24 14.96 9.89 7.71
CA ALA A 24 14.03 10.96 7.34
C ALA A 24 12.88 10.43 6.48
N GLU A 25 13.18 9.60 5.47
CA GLU A 25 12.15 9.00 4.60
C GLU A 25 11.23 8.06 5.40
N ILE A 26 11.78 7.26 6.31
CA ILE A 26 10.97 6.39 7.18
C ILE A 26 10.07 7.22 8.10
N ASN A 27 10.58 8.30 8.67
CA ASN A 27 9.80 9.18 9.53
C ASN A 27 8.65 9.85 8.75
N GLU A 28 8.87 10.29 7.52
CA GLU A 28 7.81 10.86 6.65
C GLU A 28 6.71 9.85 6.33
N LEU A 29 7.05 8.56 6.15
CA LEU A 29 6.05 7.51 5.88
C LEU A 29 5.16 7.20 7.09
N VAL A 30 5.71 7.33 8.31
CA VAL A 30 5.01 7.05 9.58
C VAL A 30 4.28 8.27 10.12
N ASN A 31 4.85 9.45 9.92
CA ASN A 31 4.37 10.72 10.44
C ASN A 31 4.66 11.83 9.42
N PRO A 32 3.87 11.91 8.33
CA PRO A 32 4.11 12.86 7.25
C PRO A 32 4.08 14.29 7.77
N GLN A 33 5.07 15.10 7.38
CA GLN A 33 5.14 16.52 7.70
C GLN A 33 5.05 17.37 6.42
N LEU A 34 4.53 18.59 6.56
CA LEU A 34 4.38 19.66 5.54
C LEU A 34 4.42 19.22 4.06
N GLY A 35 3.24 19.03 3.46
CA GLY A 35 3.06 18.93 2.00
C GLY A 35 2.65 17.55 1.47
N ILE A 36 2.75 16.51 2.29
CA ILE A 36 2.22 15.17 1.98
C ILE A 36 0.95 14.96 2.79
N ILE A 37 -0.20 14.93 2.11
CA ILE A 37 -1.54 14.86 2.73
C ILE A 37 -1.87 13.45 3.23
N THR A 38 -1.17 12.41 2.73
CA THR A 38 -1.47 11.00 2.97
C THR A 38 -0.23 10.21 3.38
N GLY A 39 -0.23 9.65 4.59
CA GLY A 39 0.84 8.78 5.09
C GLY A 39 0.66 7.32 4.65
N PHE A 40 1.67 6.48 4.85
CA PHE A 40 1.57 5.05 4.49
C PHE A 40 0.47 4.32 5.27
N GLN A 41 0.14 4.82 6.47
CA GLN A 41 -0.98 4.33 7.27
C GLN A 41 -2.34 4.46 6.55
N ASP A 42 -2.54 5.51 5.77
CA ASP A 42 -3.81 5.76 5.08
C ASP A 42 -4.03 4.72 4.00
N LEU A 43 -2.99 4.41 3.22
CA LEU A 43 -2.99 3.31 2.25
C LEU A 43 -3.32 1.96 2.92
N LEU A 44 -2.69 1.66 4.05
CA LEU A 44 -2.97 0.42 4.79
C LEU A 44 -4.43 0.35 5.28
N ASN A 45 -5.02 1.48 5.64
CA ASN A 45 -6.42 1.55 6.02
C ASN A 45 -7.35 1.34 4.82
N GLU A 46 -7.01 1.86 3.64
CA GLU A 46 -7.74 1.60 2.39
C GLU A 46 -7.68 0.12 2.01
N LEU A 47 -6.49 -0.50 2.08
CA LEU A 47 -6.32 -1.94 1.84
C LEU A 47 -7.12 -2.80 2.82
N GLU A 48 -7.22 -2.40 4.09
CA GLU A 48 -8.07 -3.09 5.07
C GLU A 48 -9.55 -3.05 4.68
N GLN A 49 -10.02 -1.97 4.04
CA GLN A 49 -11.40 -1.97 3.52
C GLN A 49 -11.55 -2.93 2.35
N LEU A 50 -10.58 -2.98 1.44
CA LEU A 50 -10.59 -3.94 0.33
C LEU A 50 -10.57 -5.39 0.81
N ARG A 51 -9.83 -5.71 1.89
CA ARG A 51 -9.80 -7.05 2.50
C ARG A 51 -11.18 -7.55 2.94
N LYS A 52 -12.08 -6.64 3.32
CA LYS A 52 -13.43 -6.98 3.78
C LYS A 52 -14.40 -7.29 2.63
N ILE A 53 -14.00 -7.03 1.40
CA ILE A 53 -14.78 -7.38 0.22
C ILE A 53 -14.66 -8.89 0.04
N ASP A 54 -15.79 -9.58 0.07
CA ASP A 54 -15.85 -11.01 -0.21
C ASP A 54 -15.63 -11.27 -1.71
N LEU A 55 -14.39 -11.57 -2.07
CA LEU A 55 -13.98 -11.94 -3.41
C LEU A 55 -14.56 -13.30 -3.86
N GLY A 56 -15.15 -14.09 -2.97
CA GLY A 56 -15.82 -15.36 -3.32
C GLY A 56 -17.09 -15.15 -4.14
N THR A 57 -17.68 -13.96 -4.09
CA THR A 57 -18.87 -13.58 -4.88
C THR A 57 -18.54 -12.72 -6.10
N ILE A 58 -17.31 -12.20 -6.18
CA ILE A 58 -16.82 -11.39 -7.30
C ILE A 58 -15.97 -12.30 -8.18
N PRO A 59 -16.48 -12.80 -9.31
CA PRO A 59 -15.69 -13.59 -10.23
C PRO A 59 -14.42 -12.80 -10.62
N PRO A 60 -13.24 -13.42 -10.65
CA PRO A 60 -11.99 -12.75 -11.01
C PRO A 60 -12.18 -12.14 -12.40
N ALA A 61 -12.27 -10.80 -12.44
CA ALA A 61 -12.54 -9.98 -13.62
C ALA A 61 -13.40 -10.70 -14.68
N MET A 62 -14.72 -10.76 -14.46
CA MET A 62 -15.66 -11.26 -15.46
C MET A 62 -15.51 -10.41 -16.74
N GLY A 63 -14.69 -10.90 -17.68
CA GLY A 63 -14.44 -10.28 -18.98
C GLY A 63 -13.56 -9.03 -18.94
N VAL A 64 -12.25 -9.16 -18.72
CA VAL A 64 -11.35 -8.40 -19.58
C VAL A 64 -11.47 -9.05 -20.96
N GLN A 65 -12.48 -8.64 -21.73
CA GLN A 65 -12.43 -8.83 -23.17
C GLN A 65 -11.16 -8.11 -23.59
N GLY A 66 -10.15 -8.88 -23.97
CA GLY A 66 -8.92 -8.35 -24.56
C GLY A 66 -9.32 -7.27 -25.55
N ALA A 67 -8.65 -6.13 -25.43
CA ALA A 67 -8.81 -4.97 -26.31
C ALA A 67 -9.22 -5.42 -27.71
N ILE A 68 -10.47 -5.16 -28.09
CA ILE A 68 -10.87 -5.27 -29.49
C ILE A 68 -10.03 -4.18 -30.18
N PRO A 69 -9.06 -4.53 -31.04
CA PRO A 69 -8.41 -3.52 -31.86
C PRO A 69 -9.50 -2.97 -32.78
N ASN A 70 -9.71 -1.66 -32.73
CA ASN A 70 -10.54 -1.00 -33.72
C ASN A 70 -9.72 -0.89 -35.02
N ASP A 71 -10.35 -1.33 -36.12
CA ASP A 71 -9.91 -1.38 -37.52
C ASP A 71 -8.89 -2.47 -37.94
#